data_AF-A0A2A3ZDK6-F1
#
_entry.id   AF-A0A2A3ZDK6-F1
#
_cell.length_a   1.000
_cell.length_b   1.000
_cell.length_c   1.000
_cell.angle_alpha   90.00
_cell.angle_beta   90.00
_cell.angle_gamma   90.00
#
_symmetry.space_group_name_H-M   'P 1'
#
loop_
_entity.id
_entity.type
_entity.pdbx_description
1 polymer ?
#
loop_
_entity_poly.entity_id
_entity_poly.type
_entity_poly.pdbx_seq_one_letter_code
_entity_poly.pdbx_strand_id
1 'polypeptide(L)'
;MSRYFSALPFALPSFVVGVVIAALFAKRLGTKLKERPIIVFWWLGSLMLILSATLTPTGHALEMEEGLLTTRVWTWALPSPSALFTINWQSMNLVLFTPIGIASGVFTRWRNIISLTLSAYIVSLLVEMIQYLVMPLGRTQFNSSTVIIGWVGITVGVAIGLLVRALIKKNSRIPTA
;
A
#
# COMPACT_ATOMS: atom_id res chain seq x y z
N MET A 1 11.32 9.98 -19.86
CA MET A 1 10.13 9.25 -19.37
C MET A 1 10.11 7.77 -19.74
N SER A 2 10.72 7.32 -20.84
CA SER A 2 10.80 5.89 -21.21
C SER A 2 11.57 4.99 -20.22
N ARG A 3 12.59 5.53 -19.53
CA ARG A 3 13.44 4.76 -18.58
C ARG A 3 12.71 4.18 -17.36
N TYR A 4 11.61 4.79 -16.91
CA TYR A 4 10.86 4.31 -15.73
C TYR A 4 9.88 3.17 -16.09
N PHE A 5 9.30 3.19 -17.29
CA PHE A 5 8.45 2.11 -17.78
C PHE A 5 9.26 0.85 -18.08
N SER A 6 10.51 0.99 -18.52
CA SER A 6 11.43 -0.13 -18.73
C SER A 6 11.96 -0.76 -17.44
N ALA A 7 11.90 -0.06 -16.29
CA ALA A 7 12.39 -0.58 -15.02
C ALA A 7 11.40 -1.55 -14.33
N LEU A 8 10.11 -1.44 -14.66
CA LEU A 8 9.00 -2.21 -14.09
C LEU A 8 8.09 -2.75 -15.20
N PRO A 9 8.60 -3.57 -16.15
CA PRO A 9 7.84 -4.01 -17.32
C PRO A 9 6.56 -4.77 -16.95
N PHE A 10 6.55 -5.43 -15.79
CA PHE A 10 5.43 -6.23 -15.32
C PHE A 10 4.53 -5.52 -14.30
N ALA A 11 4.92 -4.38 -13.72
CA ALA A 11 4.16 -3.81 -12.60
C ALA A 11 2.82 -3.23 -13.07
N LEU A 12 2.79 -2.63 -14.26
CA LEU A 12 1.57 -2.10 -14.86
C LEU A 12 0.60 -3.22 -15.28
N PRO A 13 1.03 -4.25 -16.03
CA PRO A 13 0.19 -5.43 -16.28
C PRO A 13 -0.37 -6.07 -15.00
N SER A 14 0.48 -6.29 -13.98
CA SER A 14 0.05 -6.83 -12.69
C SER A 14 -0.98 -5.94 -12.00
N PHE A 15 -0.79 -4.62 -12.05
CA PHE A 15 -1.75 -3.68 -11.48
C PHE A 15 -3.09 -3.71 -12.22
N VAL A 16 -3.09 -3.76 -13.55
CA VAL A 16 -4.32 -3.86 -14.36
C VAL A 16 -5.10 -5.13 -14.01
N VAL A 17 -4.42 -6.27 -13.92
CA VAL A 17 -5.03 -7.52 -13.48
C VAL A 17 -5.59 -7.39 -12.06
N GLY A 18 -4.85 -6.78 -11.15
CA GLY A 18 -5.28 -6.49 -9.79
C GLY A 18 -6.52 -5.60 -9.72
N VAL A 19 -6.64 -4.57 -10.56
CA VAL A 19 -7.81 -3.70 -10.65
C VAL A 19 -9.04 -4.48 -11.14
N VAL A 20 -8.87 -5.37 -12.12
CA VAL A 20 -9.96 -6.25 -12.60
C VAL A 20 -10.42 -7.17 -11.46
N ILE A 21 -9.49 -7.80 -10.75
CA ILE A 21 -9.81 -8.63 -9.57
C ILE A 21 -10.54 -7.79 -8.52
N ALA A 22 -10.05 -6.58 -8.20
CA ALA A 22 -10.69 -5.68 -7.26
C ALA A 22 -12.15 -5.37 -7.68
N ALA A 23 -12.40 -5.10 -8.96
CA ALA A 23 -13.73 -4.82 -9.48
C ALA A 23 -14.67 -6.04 -9.34
N LEU A 24 -14.18 -7.25 -9.67
CA LEU A 24 -14.95 -8.48 -9.57
C LEU A 24 -15.37 -8.80 -8.12
N PHE A 25 -14.47 -8.60 -7.16
CA PHE A 25 -14.72 -8.93 -5.76
C PHE A 25 -15.37 -7.80 -4.95
N ALA A 26 -15.28 -6.54 -5.39
CA ALA A 26 -15.79 -5.39 -4.66
C ALA A 26 -17.28 -5.49 -4.30
N LYS A 27 -18.12 -5.96 -5.23
CA LYS A 27 -19.56 -6.11 -4.98
C LYS A 27 -19.84 -7.18 -3.93
N ARG A 28 -19.22 -8.36 -4.06
CA ARG A 28 -19.41 -9.50 -3.14
C ARG A 28 -18.87 -9.22 -1.75
N LEU A 29 -17.71 -8.57 -1.66
CA LEU A 29 -17.10 -8.24 -0.38
C LEU A 29 -17.81 -7.04 0.27
N GLY A 30 -18.29 -6.07 -0.51
CA GLY A 30 -19.15 -4.98 -0.05
C GLY A 30 -20.44 -5.48 0.61
N THR A 31 -21.15 -6.43 -0.01
CA THR A 31 -22.36 -7.02 0.61
C THR A 31 -22.03 -7.80 1.88
N LYS A 32 -20.95 -8.58 1.89
CA LYS A 32 -20.50 -9.34 3.09
C LYS A 32 -20.12 -8.41 4.25
N LEU A 33 -19.39 -7.33 3.97
CA LEU A 33 -18.98 -6.34 4.99
C LEU A 33 -20.10 -5.37 5.36
N LYS A 34 -21.21 -5.38 4.61
CA LYS A 34 -22.34 -4.43 4.66
C LYS A 34 -21.86 -2.99 4.49
N GLU A 35 -21.05 -2.77 3.45
CA GLU A 35 -20.40 -1.50 3.09
C GLU A 35 -20.61 -1.20 1.60
N ARG A 36 -20.35 0.04 1.20
CA ARG A 36 -20.50 0.45 -0.21
C ARG A 36 -19.42 -0.24 -1.07
N PRO A 37 -19.78 -0.92 -2.18
CA PRO A 37 -18.81 -1.61 -3.04
C PRO A 37 -17.67 -0.71 -3.53
N ILE A 38 -17.93 0.57 -3.77
CA ILE A 38 -16.91 1.52 -4.22
C ILE A 38 -15.78 1.72 -3.19
N ILE A 39 -16.09 1.73 -1.90
CA ILE A 39 -15.07 1.88 -0.83
C ILE A 39 -14.19 0.62 -0.79
N VAL A 40 -14.83 -0.55 -0.92
CA VAL A 40 -14.14 -1.84 -0.97
C VAL A 40 -13.28 -1.96 -2.23
N PHE A 41 -13.76 -1.48 -3.37
CA PHE A 41 -12.97 -1.39 -4.61
C PHE A 41 -11.72 -0.55 -4.41
N TRP A 42 -11.83 0.65 -3.83
CA TRP A 42 -10.67 1.50 -3.55
C TRP A 42 -9.67 0.86 -2.59
N TRP A 43 -10.16 0.15 -1.57
CA TRP A 43 -9.30 -0.57 -0.64
C TRP A 43 -8.54 -1.70 -1.34
N LEU A 44 -9.25 -2.55 -2.10
CA LEU A 44 -8.65 -3.64 -2.87
C LEU A 44 -7.72 -3.12 -3.96
N GLY A 45 -8.09 -2.04 -4.67
CA GLY A 45 -7.26 -1.40 -5.68
C GLY A 45 -5.95 -0.86 -5.09
N SER A 46 -6.03 -0.23 -3.91
CA SER A 46 -4.83 0.22 -3.19
C SER A 46 -3.93 -0.93 -2.76
N LEU A 47 -4.52 -2.04 -2.29
CA LEU A 47 -3.79 -3.26 -1.99
C LEU A 47 -3.07 -3.81 -3.24
N MET A 48 -3.77 -3.89 -4.36
CA MET A 48 -3.20 -4.39 -5.61
C MET A 48 -2.10 -3.46 -6.16
N LEU A 49 -2.23 -2.15 -5.96
CA LEU A 49 -1.19 -1.18 -6.26
C LEU A 49 0.08 -1.45 -5.44
N ILE A 50 -0.07 -1.61 -4.12
CA ILE A 50 1.05 -1.94 -3.23
C ILE A 50 1.73 -3.22 -3.72
N LEU A 51 0.97 -4.32 -3.85
CA LEU A 51 1.52 -5.61 -4.26
C LEU A 51 2.21 -5.54 -5.63
N SER A 52 1.62 -4.84 -6.59
CA SER A 52 2.22 -4.69 -7.92
C SER A 52 3.48 -3.83 -7.89
N ALA A 53 3.50 -2.78 -7.08
CA ALA A 53 4.66 -1.89 -6.98
C ALA A 53 5.82 -2.52 -6.20
N THR A 54 5.53 -3.40 -5.23
CA THR A 54 6.54 -3.94 -4.31
C THR A 54 6.94 -5.38 -4.61
N LEU A 55 6.03 -6.21 -5.11
CA LEU A 55 6.28 -7.64 -5.34
C LEU A 55 6.48 -7.99 -6.82
N THR A 56 6.57 -6.99 -7.69
CA THR A 56 6.94 -7.24 -9.09
C THR A 56 8.45 -7.14 -9.24
N PRO A 57 9.11 -8.14 -9.85
CA PRO A 57 10.54 -8.06 -10.14
C PRO A 57 10.88 -6.83 -10.96
N THR A 58 11.92 -6.11 -10.56
CA THR A 58 12.51 -5.06 -11.39
C THR A 58 13.42 -5.70 -12.44
N GLY A 59 13.47 -5.14 -13.65
CA GLY A 59 14.33 -5.69 -14.72
C GLY A 59 15.80 -5.81 -14.31
N HIS A 60 16.28 -4.95 -13.41
CA HIS A 60 17.64 -4.98 -12.86
C HIS A 60 17.91 -6.17 -11.93
N ALA A 61 16.89 -6.75 -11.29
CA ALA A 61 17.07 -7.94 -10.45
C ALA A 61 17.33 -9.21 -11.28
N LEU A 62 16.98 -9.20 -12.57
CA LEU A 62 17.26 -10.30 -13.51
C LEU A 62 18.71 -10.26 -14.03
N GLU A 63 19.41 -9.13 -13.88
CA GLU A 63 20.77 -8.90 -14.36
C GLU A 63 21.82 -8.92 -13.22
N MET A 64 21.41 -9.07 -11.95
CA MET A 64 22.35 -9.12 -10.83
C MET A 64 23.14 -10.44 -10.83
N GLU A 65 24.47 -10.33 -10.89
CA GLU A 65 25.42 -11.45 -10.73
C GLU A 65 25.17 -12.22 -9.44
N GLU A 66 25.31 -13.55 -9.52
CA GLU A 66 25.06 -14.55 -8.46
C GLU A 66 25.83 -14.29 -7.14
N GLY A 67 26.84 -13.41 -7.13
CA GLY A 67 27.69 -13.12 -5.98
C GLY A 67 27.08 -12.24 -4.87
N LEU A 68 26.13 -11.35 -5.18
CA LEU A 68 25.51 -10.43 -4.20
C LEU A 68 24.31 -11.03 -3.43
N LEU A 69 23.88 -12.24 -3.79
CA LEU A 69 22.68 -12.90 -3.24
C LEU A 69 22.92 -13.61 -1.89
N THR A 70 24.15 -13.61 -1.38
CA THR A 70 24.56 -14.48 -0.26
C THR A 70 24.58 -13.81 1.11
N THR A 71 24.62 -12.48 1.19
CA THR A 71 24.60 -11.75 2.48
C THR A 71 23.26 -11.09 2.73
N ARG A 72 22.44 -11.76 3.56
CA ARG A 72 21.19 -11.19 4.07
C ARG A 72 21.43 -10.47 5.39
N VAL A 73 21.07 -9.19 5.45
CA VAL A 73 21.27 -8.36 6.66
C VAL A 73 19.92 -7.89 7.18
N TRP A 74 19.73 -8.01 8.50
CA TRP A 74 18.63 -7.39 9.21
C TRP A 74 19.09 -6.06 9.77
N THR A 75 18.44 -4.97 9.36
CA THR A 75 18.78 -3.62 9.83
C THR A 75 17.62 -3.04 10.62
N TRP A 76 17.91 -2.76 11.90
CA TRP A 76 17.03 -2.01 12.78
C TRP A 76 17.36 -0.53 12.66
N ALA A 77 16.52 0.20 11.95
CA ALA A 77 16.65 1.64 11.75
C ALA A 77 15.31 2.34 11.95
N LEU A 78 15.36 3.53 12.55
CA LEU A 78 14.24 4.45 12.58
C LEU A 78 14.26 5.32 11.31
N PRO A 79 13.09 5.64 10.74
CA PRO A 79 13.01 6.57 9.61
C PRO A 79 13.53 7.94 10.02
N SER A 80 14.24 8.60 9.09
CA SER A 80 14.70 9.97 9.31
C SER A 80 13.52 10.92 9.12
N PRO A 81 13.19 11.79 10.09
CA PRO A 81 12.08 12.75 9.92
C PRO A 81 12.27 13.68 8.71
N SER A 82 13.51 14.07 8.40
CA SER A 82 13.83 14.93 7.25
C SER A 82 13.64 14.22 5.91
N ALA A 83 13.76 12.90 5.89
CA ALA A 83 13.56 12.09 4.69
C ALA A 83 12.08 11.98 4.29
N LEU A 84 11.13 12.35 5.16
CA LEU A 84 9.71 12.43 4.80
C LEU A 84 9.38 13.63 3.91
N PHE A 85 10.24 14.66 3.91
CA PHE A 85 10.04 15.91 3.16
C PHE A 85 10.85 15.98 1.87
N THR A 86 11.57 14.93 1.51
CA THR A 86 12.40 14.86 0.30
C THR A 86 11.95 13.70 -0.59
N ILE A 87 12.11 13.83 -1.91
CA ILE A 87 11.74 12.77 -2.85
C ILE A 87 12.79 11.66 -2.79
N ASN A 88 12.45 10.60 -2.06
CA ASN A 88 13.30 9.43 -1.85
C ASN A 88 12.45 8.16 -1.62
N TRP A 89 13.09 7.01 -1.40
CA TRP A 89 12.41 5.74 -1.17
C TRP A 89 11.51 5.73 0.08
N GLN A 90 11.82 6.52 1.11
CA GLN A 90 11.02 6.67 2.33
C GLN A 90 9.70 7.38 2.03
N SER A 91 9.77 8.53 1.35
CA SER A 91 8.59 9.28 0.92
C SER A 91 7.70 8.49 -0.05
N MET A 92 8.30 7.71 -0.96
CA MET A 92 7.56 6.87 -1.91
C MET A 92 6.79 5.76 -1.22
N ASN A 93 7.40 5.07 -0.25
CA ASN A 93 6.71 4.06 0.56
C ASN A 93 5.55 4.69 1.35
N LEU A 94 5.76 5.87 1.95
CA LEU A 94 4.68 6.58 2.65
C LEU A 94 3.50 6.81 1.72
N VAL A 95 3.74 7.40 0.55
CA VAL A 95 2.71 7.71 -0.46
C VAL A 95 2.02 6.43 -0.95
N LEU A 96 2.75 5.34 -1.13
CA LEU A 96 2.20 4.07 -1.60
C LEU A 96 1.19 3.46 -0.61
N PHE A 97 1.45 3.60 0.69
CA PHE A 97 0.61 3.08 1.77
C PHE A 97 -0.50 4.05 2.22
N THR A 98 -0.44 5.33 1.85
CA THR A 98 -1.49 6.31 2.20
C THR A 98 -2.87 5.96 1.63
N PRO A 99 -3.04 5.60 0.34
CA PRO A 99 -4.35 5.28 -0.24
C PRO A 99 -5.10 4.16 0.47
N ILE A 100 -4.43 3.07 0.87
CA ILE A 100 -5.07 1.98 1.62
C ILE A 100 -5.52 2.44 3.01
N GLY A 101 -4.78 3.36 3.64
CA GLY A 101 -5.19 4.02 4.89
C GLY A 101 -6.44 4.88 4.70
N ILE A 102 -6.47 5.72 3.65
CA ILE A 102 -7.64 6.55 3.32
C ILE A 102 -8.87 5.67 3.09
N ALA A 103 -8.73 4.65 2.25
CA ALA A 103 -9.81 3.72 1.96
C ALA A 103 -10.32 3.04 3.24
N SER A 104 -9.43 2.66 4.16
CA SER A 104 -9.78 2.06 5.46
C SER A 104 -10.56 3.03 6.36
N GLY A 105 -10.18 4.31 6.41
CA GLY A 105 -10.83 5.34 7.25
C GLY A 105 -12.24 5.74 6.77
N VAL A 106 -12.53 5.57 5.48
CA VAL A 106 -13.83 5.95 4.87
C VAL A 106 -14.94 4.92 5.13
N PHE A 107 -14.61 3.72 5.63
CA PHE A 107 -15.60 2.69 5.98
C PHE A 107 -16.65 3.20 6.97
N THR A 108 -17.89 2.71 6.83
CA THR A 108 -19.02 3.17 7.64
C THR A 108 -18.94 2.62 9.07
N ARG A 109 -18.50 1.37 9.22
CA ARG A 109 -18.47 0.65 10.50
C ARG A 109 -17.10 0.69 11.13
N TRP A 110 -17.04 1.10 12.40
CA TRP A 110 -15.79 1.14 13.18
C TRP A 110 -15.03 -0.20 13.22
N ARG A 111 -15.75 -1.32 13.35
CA ARG A 111 -15.13 -2.65 13.31
C ARG A 111 -14.39 -2.90 11.98
N ASN A 112 -14.97 -2.46 10.85
CA ASN A 112 -14.35 -2.62 9.54
C ASN A 112 -13.15 -1.68 9.38
N ILE A 113 -13.23 -0.44 9.88
CA ILE A 113 -12.10 0.50 9.91
C ILE A 113 -10.92 -0.13 10.64
N ILE A 114 -11.13 -0.63 11.88
CA ILE A 114 -10.07 -1.24 12.69
C ILE A 114 -9.51 -2.49 12.00
N SER A 115 -10.39 -3.41 11.57
CA SER A 115 -9.96 -4.67 10.95
C SER A 115 -9.15 -4.43 9.69
N LEU A 116 -9.58 -3.53 8.80
CA LEU A 116 -8.91 -3.28 7.53
C LEU A 116 -7.63 -2.45 7.69
N THR A 117 -7.61 -1.54 8.67
CA THR A 117 -6.39 -0.83 9.06
C THR A 117 -5.34 -1.81 9.60
N LEU A 118 -5.75 -2.74 10.46
CA LEU A 118 -4.86 -3.80 10.96
C LEU A 118 -4.37 -4.70 9.83
N SER A 119 -5.25 -5.09 8.91
CA SER A 119 -4.84 -5.81 7.69
C SER A 119 -3.82 -5.02 6.86
N ALA A 120 -3.97 -3.69 6.72
CA ALA A 120 -3.00 -2.87 6.01
C ALA A 120 -1.62 -2.84 6.71
N TYR A 121 -1.58 -2.75 8.04
CA TYR A 121 -0.32 -2.85 8.79
C TYR A 121 0.37 -4.19 8.60
N ILE A 122 -0.41 -5.28 8.65
CA ILE A 122 0.08 -6.64 8.39
C ILE A 122 0.62 -6.75 6.96
N VAL A 123 -0.08 -6.19 5.96
CA VAL A 123 0.38 -6.15 4.56
C VAL A 123 1.72 -5.42 4.46
N SER A 124 1.90 -4.27 5.12
CA SER A 124 3.18 -3.55 5.11
C SER A 124 4.33 -4.39 5.65
N LEU A 125 4.10 -5.18 6.70
CA LEU A 125 5.10 -6.09 7.26
C LEU A 125 5.37 -7.28 6.32
N LEU A 126 4.31 -7.89 5.79
CA LEU A 126 4.41 -9.05 4.90
C LEU A 126 5.11 -8.69 3.59
N VAL A 127 4.86 -7.50 3.04
CA VAL A 127 5.52 -7.03 1.83
C VAL A 127 7.03 -6.94 2.03
N GLU A 128 7.49 -6.32 3.13
CA GLU A 128 8.92 -6.24 3.44
C GLU A 128 9.52 -7.64 3.67
N MET A 129 8.80 -8.51 4.39
CA MET A 129 9.25 -9.90 4.58
C MET A 129 9.35 -10.67 3.26
N ILE A 130 8.38 -10.54 2.35
CA ILE A 130 8.41 -11.20 1.05
C ILE A 130 9.56 -10.64 0.20
N GLN A 131 9.74 -9.31 0.19
CA GLN A 131 10.87 -8.68 -0.51
C GLN A 131 12.23 -9.14 0.02
N TYR A 132 12.33 -9.40 1.31
CA TYR A 132 13.52 -9.99 1.93
C TYR A 132 13.69 -11.50 1.61
N LEU A 133 12.59 -12.25 1.53
CA LEU A 133 12.62 -13.70 1.33
C LEU A 133 12.82 -14.10 -0.14
N VAL A 134 12.22 -13.35 -1.07
CA VAL A 134 12.15 -13.65 -2.51
C VAL A 134 13.31 -12.97 -3.23
N MET A 135 14.37 -13.73 -3.47
CA MET A 135 15.62 -13.27 -4.10
C MET A 135 15.45 -12.52 -5.44
N PRO A 136 14.52 -12.93 -6.34
CA PRO A 136 14.26 -12.19 -7.59
C PRO A 136 13.76 -10.75 -7.42
N LEU A 137 13.47 -10.28 -6.20
CA LEU A 137 13.03 -8.90 -5.93
C LEU A 137 14.21 -7.95 -5.65
N GLY A 138 15.45 -8.44 -5.66
CA GLY A 138 16.66 -7.60 -5.60
C GLY A 138 16.88 -6.87 -4.27
N ARG A 139 16.25 -7.31 -3.18
CA ARG A 139 16.48 -6.77 -1.83
C ARG A 139 17.21 -7.78 -0.96
N THR A 140 18.43 -7.43 -0.56
CA THR A 140 19.30 -8.22 0.33
C THR A 140 19.14 -7.83 1.81
N GLN A 141 18.39 -6.76 2.10
CA GLN A 141 18.25 -6.21 3.44
C GLN A 141 16.79 -6.11 3.85
N PHE A 142 16.48 -6.61 5.05
CA PHE A 142 15.24 -6.26 5.75
C PHE A 142 15.47 -4.96 6.50
N ASN A 143 14.68 -3.93 6.23
CA ASN A 143 14.83 -2.63 6.87
C ASN A 143 13.57 -2.27 7.66
N SER A 144 13.66 -2.26 8.99
CA SER A 144 12.52 -1.89 9.84
C SER A 144 11.96 -0.49 9.54
N SER A 145 12.78 0.41 8.98
CA SER A 145 12.37 1.76 8.61
C SER A 145 11.30 1.77 7.51
N THR A 146 11.33 0.84 6.55
CA THR A 146 10.32 0.78 5.47
C THR A 146 8.95 0.40 6.03
N VAL A 147 8.91 -0.55 6.96
CA VAL A 147 7.69 -0.99 7.65
C VAL A 147 7.09 0.15 8.47
N ILE A 148 7.92 0.82 9.27
CA ILE A 148 7.48 1.95 10.11
C ILE A 148 6.91 3.07 9.22
N ILE A 149 7.56 3.39 8.11
CA ILE A 149 7.06 4.39 7.17
C ILE A 149 5.76 3.98 6.50
N GLY A 150 5.60 2.70 6.14
CA GLY A 150 4.34 2.17 5.65
C GLY A 150 3.23 2.36 6.69
N TRP A 151 3.53 2.12 7.97
CA TRP A 151 2.59 2.35 9.06
C TRP A 151 2.25 3.82 9.27
N VAL A 152 3.23 4.73 9.15
CA VAL A 152 2.97 6.17 9.16
C VAL A 152 2.04 6.55 8.00
N GLY A 153 2.31 6.07 6.79
CA GLY A 153 1.46 6.29 5.61
C GLY A 153 0.03 5.80 5.82
N ILE A 154 -0.16 4.61 6.38
CA ILE A 154 -1.48 4.05 6.73
C ILE A 154 -2.16 4.93 7.77
N THR A 155 -1.46 5.31 8.85
CA THR A 155 -2.03 6.10 9.94
C THR A 155 -2.51 7.46 9.46
N VAL A 156 -1.67 8.16 8.69
CA VAL A 156 -2.01 9.44 8.06
C VAL A 156 -3.19 9.27 7.11
N GLY A 157 -3.17 8.21 6.28
CA GLY A 157 -4.27 7.89 5.39
C GLY A 157 -5.58 7.68 6.14
N VAL A 158 -5.59 6.90 7.22
CA VAL A 158 -6.79 6.66 8.04
C VAL A 158 -7.31 7.96 8.64
N ALA A 159 -6.43 8.82 9.17
CA ALA A 159 -6.82 10.13 9.68
C ALA A 159 -7.52 10.97 8.60
N ILE A 160 -6.95 11.04 7.40
CA ILE A 160 -7.57 11.72 6.24
C ILE A 160 -8.92 11.09 5.88
N GLY A 161 -9.00 9.75 5.82
CA GLY A 161 -10.23 9.04 5.50
C GLY A 161 -11.35 9.28 6.52
N LEU A 162 -11.00 9.34 7.81
CA LEU A 162 -11.93 9.70 8.89
C LEU A 162 -12.42 11.15 8.77
N LEU A 163 -11.54 12.09 8.42
CA LEU A 163 -11.90 13.49 8.15
C LEU A 163 -12.86 13.58 6.96
N VAL A 164 -12.56 12.92 5.84
CA VAL A 164 -13.43 12.86 4.66
C VAL A 164 -14.81 12.31 5.04
N ARG A 165 -14.85 11.21 5.81
CA ARG A 165 -16.10 10.63 6.31
C ARG A 165 -16.87 11.61 7.19
N ALA A 166 -16.20 12.35 8.06
CA ALA A 166 -16.83 13.35 8.92
C ALA A 166 -17.43 14.51 8.11
N LEU A 167 -16.72 14.98 7.07
CA LEU A 167 -17.18 16.02 6.16
C LEU A 167 -18.42 15.58 5.36
N ILE A 168 -18.41 14.35 4.82
CA ILE A 168 -19.57 13.80 4.10
C ILE A 168 -20.80 13.72 5.02
N LYS A 169 -20.63 13.25 6.26
CA LYS A 169 -21.72 13.13 7.24
C LYS A 169 -22.25 14.50 7.69
N LYS A 170 -21.39 15.52 7.77
CA LYS A 170 -21.78 16.90 8.09
C LYS A 170 -22.62 17.49 6.95
N ASN A 171 -22.20 17.30 5.69
CA ASN A 171 -22.89 17.85 4.53
C ASN A 171 -24.28 17.21 4.31
N SER A 172 -24.45 15.92 4.63
CA SER A 172 -25.75 15.25 4.57
C SER A 172 -26.75 15.67 5.65
N ARG A 173 -26.34 16.52 6.62
CA ARG A 173 -27.19 17.01 7.72
C ARG A 173 -27.67 18.45 7.53
N ILE A 174 -27.17 19.16 6.52
CA ILE A 174 -27.62 20.52 6.20
C ILE A 174 -28.81 20.34 5.25
N PRO A 175 -30.05 20.64 5.66
CA PRO A 175 -31.17 20.67 4.73
C PRO A 175 -30.91 21.82 3.75
N THR A 176 -30.94 21.53 2.46
CA THR A 176 -31.04 22.58 1.44
C THR A 176 -32.38 23.28 1.66
N ALA A 177 -32.32 24.55 2.08
CA ALA A 177 -33.46 25.45 2.16
C ALA A 177 -34.02 25.76 0.77
#